data_AF-S7WSW7-F1
#
_entry.id   AF-S7WSW7-F1
#
_cell.length_a   1.000
_cell.length_b   1.000
_cell.length_c   1.000
_cell.angle_alpha   90.00
_cell.angle_beta   90.00
_cell.angle_gamma   90.00
#
_symmetry.space_group_name_H-M   'P 1'
#
loop_
_entity.id
_entity.type
_entity.pdbx_description
1 polymer ?
#
loop_
_entity_poly.entity_id
_entity_poly.type
_entity_poly.pdbx_seq_one_letter_code
_entity_poly.pdbx_strand_id
1 'polypeptide(L)'
;MEEAKGVPALVLEEQLSQWIDQKRLFRSSDPFEYLKSIEPPVNSVAFEKRAQAYRIIEPIVYDTGCFNEEIRAKRVRLVEQTNIATKATIYKYLRRYWQRGQIPNALLPDYRNAGAPGKPRTLAGNRKSGAKRKFGNGTGIKITPEIERLFRLIVESELLNDKKINITSAHRQFEELFVQHYPHIKQGDIPTRRQFDHFYKREYELPQRIEARTPVLSFQKDVRPLSGTATANTLGPGSRYEIDATIADIYLVADDDRSKILGRPILYVVVDVFSRMVVGFYIGFHNPSYVVAMQAIVNACSDKVSLCKLLGIDIELEQWPTLGLPDAILADRGEMMSHQVERLVHGYNVRIENAPAYRGDAKGIVERYFGTLQAEFKPYAPGVVKGNRIQKHGESDYRLDAVLPISAFAKMIIKTILNRTGFVGDFFI
;
A
#
# COMPACT_ATOMS: atom_id res chain seq x y z
N MET A 1 -18.64 -55.26 -7.29
CA MET A 1 -18.77 -53.96 -6.61
C MET A 1 -18.35 -54.00 -5.12
N GLU A 2 -17.61 -55.02 -4.67
CA GLU A 2 -17.13 -55.13 -3.26
C GLU A 2 -15.61 -54.97 -3.07
N GLU A 3 -14.81 -54.96 -4.15
CA GLU A 3 -13.34 -55.03 -4.09
C GLU A 3 -12.63 -53.75 -3.62
N ALA A 4 -13.35 -52.65 -3.42
CA ALA A 4 -12.75 -51.32 -3.15
C ALA A 4 -12.67 -50.91 -1.68
N LYS A 5 -12.91 -51.83 -0.71
CA LYS A 5 -12.89 -51.46 0.72
C LYS A 5 -11.48 -51.31 1.31
N GLY A 6 -10.44 -51.77 0.61
CA GLY A 6 -9.04 -51.64 1.06
C GLY A 6 -8.73 -52.44 2.32
N VAL A 7 -9.47 -53.53 2.53
CA VAL A 7 -9.31 -54.44 3.67
C VAL A 7 -8.61 -55.71 3.16
N PRO A 8 -7.61 -56.24 3.87
CA PRO A 8 -6.94 -57.48 3.49
C PRO A 8 -7.91 -58.65 3.51
N ALA A 9 -7.77 -59.54 2.53
CA ALA A 9 -8.49 -60.80 2.42
C ALA A 9 -7.50 -61.96 2.49
N LEU A 10 -7.92 -63.05 3.13
CA LEU A 10 -7.13 -64.27 3.20
C LEU A 10 -7.38 -65.06 1.91
N VAL A 11 -6.30 -65.42 1.22
CA VAL A 11 -6.32 -66.23 0.00
C VAL A 11 -5.31 -67.35 0.17
N LEU A 12 -5.68 -68.57 -0.22
CA LEU A 12 -4.76 -69.71 -0.18
C LEU A 12 -3.73 -69.59 -1.29
N GLU A 13 -2.49 -70.00 -1.01
CA GLU A 13 -1.39 -69.96 -1.99
C GLU A 13 -1.69 -70.80 -3.25
N GLU A 14 -2.36 -71.93 -3.08
CA GLU A 14 -2.84 -72.78 -4.17
C GLU A 14 -3.82 -72.03 -5.10
N GLN A 15 -4.70 -71.20 -4.53
CA GLN A 15 -5.66 -70.41 -5.31
C GLN A 15 -4.94 -69.30 -6.11
N LEU A 16 -3.90 -68.68 -5.54
CA LEU A 16 -3.07 -67.71 -6.25
C LEU A 16 -2.38 -68.35 -7.45
N SER A 17 -1.80 -69.54 -7.25
CA SER A 17 -1.15 -70.30 -8.31
C SER A 17 -2.12 -70.64 -9.45
N GLN A 18 -3.33 -71.13 -9.10
CA GLN A 18 -4.39 -71.38 -10.08
C GLN A 18 -4.81 -70.12 -10.85
N TRP A 19 -4.89 -68.95 -10.20
CA TRP A 19 -5.24 -67.70 -10.88
C TRP A 19 -4.14 -67.19 -11.81
N ILE A 20 -2.87 -67.48 -11.50
CA ILE A 20 -1.74 -67.22 -12.40
C ILE A 20 -1.85 -68.12 -13.64
N ASP A 21 -2.06 -69.43 -13.45
CA ASP A 21 -2.18 -70.41 -14.55
C ASP A 21 -3.38 -70.10 -15.46
N GLN A 22 -4.49 -69.65 -14.87
CA GLN A 22 -5.68 -69.20 -15.60
C GLN A 22 -5.53 -67.81 -16.23
N LYS A 23 -4.36 -67.17 -16.15
CA LYS A 23 -4.10 -65.81 -16.66
C LYS A 23 -5.07 -64.74 -16.13
N ARG A 24 -5.57 -64.92 -14.91
CA ARG A 24 -6.45 -63.94 -14.23
C ARG A 24 -5.65 -62.87 -13.49
N LEU A 25 -4.39 -63.17 -13.15
CA LEU A 25 -3.47 -62.24 -12.50
C LEU A 25 -2.44 -61.69 -13.48
N PHE A 26 -2.22 -60.38 -13.43
CA PHE A 26 -1.23 -59.68 -14.25
C PHE A 26 -0.28 -58.92 -13.36
N ARG A 27 1.00 -58.86 -13.74
CA ARG A 27 1.96 -57.97 -13.06
C ARG A 27 1.51 -56.52 -13.26
N SER A 28 1.44 -55.78 -12.17
CA SER A 28 1.15 -54.35 -12.17
C SER A 28 2.26 -53.61 -11.42
N SER A 29 2.53 -52.37 -11.83
CA SER A 29 3.43 -51.48 -11.09
C SER A 29 2.73 -51.02 -9.81
N ASP A 30 3.37 -51.16 -8.65
CA ASP A 30 2.83 -50.66 -7.39
C ASP A 30 2.79 -49.12 -7.42
N PRO A 31 1.59 -48.48 -7.41
CA PRO A 31 1.48 -47.03 -7.45
C PRO A 31 2.03 -46.33 -6.19
N PHE A 32 2.36 -47.10 -5.14
CA PHE A 32 2.86 -46.61 -3.85
C PHE A 32 4.33 -46.96 -3.57
N GLU A 33 5.03 -47.61 -4.50
CA GLU A 33 6.43 -48.03 -4.32
C GLU A 33 7.37 -46.88 -3.90
N TYR A 34 7.13 -45.69 -4.46
CA TYR A 34 7.88 -44.46 -4.16
C TYR A 34 7.92 -44.09 -2.66
N LEU A 35 6.98 -44.59 -1.84
CA LEU A 35 6.95 -44.34 -0.39
C LEU A 35 8.13 -44.97 0.35
N LYS A 36 8.73 -46.03 -0.20
CA LYS A 36 9.93 -46.66 0.38
C LYS A 36 11.14 -45.73 0.34
N SER A 37 11.17 -44.80 -0.62
CA SER A 37 12.30 -43.91 -0.87
C SER A 37 12.10 -42.49 -0.27
N ILE A 38 10.98 -42.24 0.42
CA ILE A 38 10.72 -40.95 1.05
C ILE A 38 11.17 -40.97 2.50
N GLU A 39 12.08 -40.06 2.83
CA GLU A 39 12.41 -39.72 4.21
C GLU A 39 11.93 -38.30 4.51
N PRO A 40 10.85 -38.13 5.28
CA PRO A 40 10.42 -36.80 5.70
C PRO A 40 11.47 -36.22 6.67
N PRO A 41 11.82 -34.93 6.56
CA PRO A 41 12.73 -34.28 7.50
C PRO A 41 12.24 -34.44 8.94
N VAL A 42 13.19 -34.67 9.86
CA VAL A 42 12.91 -34.80 11.30
C VAL A 42 12.15 -33.55 11.76
N ASN A 43 11.09 -33.74 12.56
CA ASN A 43 10.19 -32.68 13.06
C ASN A 43 9.43 -31.89 11.98
N SER A 44 9.37 -32.37 10.74
CA SER A 44 8.43 -31.81 9.77
C SER A 44 6.98 -32.21 10.11
N VAL A 45 6.01 -31.41 9.69
CA VAL A 45 4.57 -31.72 9.85
C VAL A 45 4.21 -33.10 9.27
N ALA A 46 4.87 -33.51 8.19
CA ALA A 46 4.67 -34.84 7.59
C ALA A 46 5.24 -35.96 8.47
N PHE A 47 6.41 -35.74 9.09
CA PHE A 47 7.04 -36.66 10.03
C PHE A 47 6.17 -36.87 11.28
N GLU A 48 5.70 -35.79 11.90
CA GLU A 48 4.86 -35.84 13.10
C GLU A 48 3.52 -36.55 12.83
N LYS A 49 2.87 -36.22 11.71
CA LYS A 49 1.60 -36.88 11.32
C LYS A 49 1.78 -38.36 11.03
N ARG A 50 2.89 -38.76 10.40
CA ARG A 50 3.23 -40.17 10.17
C ARG A 50 3.35 -40.91 11.50
N ALA A 51 4.14 -40.35 12.44
CA ALA A 51 4.37 -40.95 13.75
C ALA A 51 3.07 -41.05 14.57
N GLN A 52 2.28 -39.98 14.61
CA GLN A 52 0.99 -39.96 15.30
C GLN A 52 0.01 -40.99 14.71
N ALA A 53 -0.10 -41.06 13.39
CA ALA A 53 -0.97 -42.02 12.73
C ALA A 53 -0.53 -43.47 12.99
N TYR A 54 0.78 -43.73 13.00
CA TYR A 54 1.31 -45.07 13.26
C TYR A 54 1.02 -45.50 14.70
N ARG A 55 1.25 -44.61 15.68
CA ARG A 55 0.94 -44.85 17.10
C ARG A 55 -0.52 -45.21 17.35
N ILE A 56 -1.45 -44.68 16.55
CA ILE A 56 -2.88 -45.02 16.64
C ILE A 56 -3.16 -46.46 16.19
N ILE A 57 -2.49 -46.94 15.14
CA ILE A 57 -2.78 -48.26 14.56
C ILE A 57 -1.82 -49.36 15.02
N GLU A 58 -0.69 -49.02 15.61
CA GLU A 58 0.33 -49.95 16.12
C GLU A 58 -0.27 -51.04 17.04
N PRO A 59 -1.16 -50.74 18.02
CA PRO A 59 -1.80 -51.77 18.84
C PRO A 59 -2.72 -52.73 18.06
N ILE A 60 -3.05 -52.40 16.82
CA ILE A 60 -3.91 -53.20 15.96
C ILE A 60 -3.08 -54.07 15.02
N VAL A 61 -2.00 -53.51 14.43
CA VAL A 61 -1.23 -54.12 13.32
C VAL A 61 0.07 -54.82 13.73
N TYR A 62 0.37 -54.91 15.03
CA TYR A 62 1.62 -55.49 15.52
C TYR A 62 1.83 -56.98 15.19
N ASP A 63 0.76 -57.73 14.90
CA ASP A 63 0.81 -59.15 14.53
C ASP A 63 -0.20 -59.51 13.40
N THR A 64 -0.18 -60.78 12.99
CA THR A 64 -1.09 -61.32 11.96
C THR A 64 -2.57 -61.36 12.39
N GLY A 65 -2.86 -61.18 13.68
CA GLY A 65 -4.22 -61.06 14.21
C GLY A 65 -4.98 -59.86 13.64
N CYS A 66 -4.29 -58.87 13.05
CA CYS A 66 -4.92 -57.74 12.36
C CYS A 66 -5.72 -58.13 11.10
N PHE A 67 -5.41 -59.29 10.51
CA PHE A 67 -6.11 -59.81 9.34
C PHE A 67 -7.44 -60.49 9.70
N ASN A 68 -7.55 -61.05 10.91
CA ASN A 68 -8.79 -61.63 11.43
C ASN A 68 -9.78 -60.52 11.80
N GLU A 69 -11.01 -60.60 11.27
CA GLU A 69 -12.02 -59.55 11.44
C GLU A 69 -12.46 -59.35 12.89
N GLU A 70 -12.63 -60.43 13.66
CA GLU A 70 -13.07 -60.36 15.05
C GLU A 70 -11.98 -59.80 15.97
N ILE A 71 -10.75 -60.29 15.82
CA ILE A 71 -9.59 -59.80 16.59
C ILE A 71 -9.36 -58.32 16.27
N ARG A 72 -9.38 -57.95 14.99
CA ARG A 72 -9.28 -56.56 14.56
C ARG A 72 -10.38 -55.69 15.16
N ALA A 73 -11.64 -56.13 15.11
CA ALA A 73 -12.77 -55.36 15.65
C ALA A 73 -12.63 -55.12 17.16
N LYS A 74 -12.15 -56.13 17.91
CA LYS A 74 -11.85 -55.99 19.36
C LYS A 74 -10.74 -54.96 19.60
N ARG A 75 -9.62 -55.06 18.87
CA ARG A 75 -8.50 -54.11 19.00
C ARG A 75 -8.88 -52.68 18.62
N VAL A 76 -9.67 -52.50 17.57
CA VAL A 76 -10.20 -51.18 17.17
C VAL A 76 -11.07 -50.57 18.26
N ARG A 77 -11.94 -51.37 18.93
CA ARG A 77 -12.74 -50.87 20.06
C ARG A 77 -11.87 -50.45 21.24
N LEU A 78 -10.83 -51.21 21.56
CA LEU A 78 -9.89 -50.84 22.63
C LEU A 78 -9.19 -49.52 22.34
N VAL A 79 -8.71 -49.31 21.11
CA VAL A 79 -8.10 -48.03 20.71
C VAL A 79 -9.14 -46.90 20.72
N GLU A 80 -10.37 -47.13 20.27
CA GLU A 80 -11.44 -46.13 20.33
C GLU A 80 -11.77 -45.70 21.76
N GLN A 81 -11.77 -46.62 22.73
CA GLN A 81 -12.00 -46.34 24.15
C GLN A 81 -10.93 -45.43 24.78
N THR A 82 -9.72 -45.37 24.21
CA THR A 82 -8.67 -44.44 24.68
C THR A 82 -8.93 -42.98 24.30
N ASN A 83 -9.96 -42.70 23.48
CA ASN A 83 -10.29 -41.36 22.96
C ASN A 83 -9.18 -40.67 22.14
N ILE A 84 -8.13 -41.39 21.74
CA ILE A 84 -7.04 -40.84 20.90
C ILE A 84 -7.52 -40.62 19.45
N ALA A 85 -8.42 -41.47 18.94
CA ALA A 85 -8.98 -41.37 17.60
C ALA A 85 -10.35 -42.03 17.49
N THR A 86 -11.21 -41.49 16.61
CA THR A 86 -12.51 -42.09 16.29
C THR A 86 -12.35 -43.36 15.45
N LYS A 87 -13.29 -44.31 15.54
CA LYS A 87 -13.31 -45.51 14.68
C LYS A 87 -13.14 -45.22 13.19
N ALA A 88 -13.76 -44.14 12.70
CA ALA A 88 -13.61 -43.72 11.30
C ALA A 88 -12.15 -43.37 10.93
N THR A 89 -11.45 -42.69 11.84
CA THR A 89 -10.04 -42.29 11.66
C THR A 89 -9.12 -43.51 11.74
N ILE A 90 -9.39 -44.44 12.66
CA ILE A 90 -8.63 -45.69 12.80
C ILE A 90 -8.73 -46.51 11.50
N TYR A 91 -9.95 -46.74 10.98
CA TYR A 91 -10.14 -47.46 9.71
C TYR A 91 -9.58 -46.71 8.49
N LYS A 92 -9.51 -45.37 8.52
CA LYS A 92 -8.83 -44.60 7.48
C LYS A 92 -7.33 -44.90 7.46
N TYR A 93 -6.67 -44.96 8.61
CA TYR A 93 -5.24 -45.27 8.70
C TYR A 93 -4.95 -46.74 8.40
N LEU A 94 -5.75 -47.68 8.90
CA LEU A 94 -5.60 -49.11 8.59
C LEU A 94 -5.68 -49.38 7.08
N ARG A 95 -6.69 -48.82 6.40
CA ARG A 95 -6.82 -48.96 4.94
C ARG A 95 -5.63 -48.38 4.20
N ARG A 96 -5.16 -47.19 4.59
CA ARG A 96 -3.94 -46.60 4.01
C ARG A 96 -2.71 -47.48 4.24
N TYR A 97 -2.57 -48.05 5.42
CA TYR A 97 -1.44 -48.91 5.78
C TYR A 97 -1.39 -50.16 4.90
N TRP A 98 -2.52 -50.86 4.76
CA TRP A 98 -2.58 -52.07 3.93
C TRP A 98 -2.47 -51.80 2.43
N GLN A 99 -3.13 -50.75 1.92
CA GLN A 99 -3.09 -50.40 0.50
C GLN A 99 -1.72 -49.92 0.01
N ARG A 100 -0.87 -49.42 0.90
CA ARG A 100 0.40 -48.76 0.55
C ARG A 100 1.63 -49.52 1.06
N GLY A 101 1.50 -50.84 1.22
CA GLY A 101 2.64 -51.73 1.44
C GLY A 101 3.09 -51.92 2.89
N GLN A 102 2.24 -51.61 3.89
CA GLN A 102 2.47 -51.93 5.31
C GLN A 102 3.81 -51.41 5.90
N ILE A 103 4.20 -50.20 5.49
CA ILE A 103 5.36 -49.49 6.03
C ILE A 103 4.91 -48.23 6.77
N PRO A 104 5.67 -47.68 7.73
CA PRO A 104 5.31 -46.42 8.40
C PRO A 104 5.02 -45.28 7.41
N ASN A 105 5.76 -45.21 6.30
CA ASN A 105 5.56 -44.21 5.24
C ASN A 105 4.22 -44.32 4.50
N ALA A 106 3.49 -45.44 4.62
CA ALA A 106 2.11 -45.58 4.14
C ALA A 106 1.19 -44.49 4.70
N LEU A 107 1.49 -44.01 5.90
CA LEU A 107 0.69 -43.03 6.63
C LEU A 107 1.07 -41.58 6.31
N LEU A 108 2.06 -41.35 5.44
CA LEU A 108 2.43 -40.00 5.04
C LEU A 108 1.25 -39.24 4.40
N PRO A 109 1.12 -37.93 4.68
CA PRO A 109 0.17 -37.08 3.98
C PRO A 109 0.54 -36.95 2.51
N ASP A 110 -0.46 -36.92 1.62
CA ASP A 110 -0.26 -36.82 0.17
C ASP A 110 0.01 -35.35 -0.23
N TYR A 111 0.95 -34.67 0.42
CA TYR A 111 1.26 -33.26 0.14
C TYR A 111 1.78 -33.03 -1.28
N ARG A 112 2.32 -34.06 -1.93
CA ARG A 112 2.62 -34.04 -3.37
C ARG A 112 1.39 -33.75 -4.25
N ASN A 113 0.20 -34.05 -3.74
CA ASN A 113 -1.08 -33.77 -4.39
C ASN A 113 -1.74 -32.49 -3.84
N ALA A 114 -1.18 -31.89 -2.79
CA ALA A 114 -1.65 -30.64 -2.21
C ALA A 114 -1.09 -29.42 -2.97
N GLY A 115 -1.79 -28.29 -2.89
CA GLY A 115 -1.33 -27.03 -3.47
C GLY A 115 0.02 -26.59 -2.91
N ALA A 116 0.93 -26.13 -3.77
CA ALA A 116 2.07 -25.32 -3.39
C ALA A 116 1.66 -23.84 -3.50
N PRO A 117 1.39 -23.14 -2.39
CA PRO A 117 1.08 -21.72 -2.42
C PRO A 117 2.25 -20.96 -3.05
N GLY A 118 1.97 -20.04 -3.98
CA GLY A 118 2.97 -19.15 -4.56
C GLY A 118 3.84 -19.72 -5.70
N LYS A 119 3.74 -21.02 -6.05
CA LYS A 119 4.50 -21.59 -7.17
C LYS A 119 3.64 -21.74 -8.45
N PRO A 120 4.13 -21.35 -9.63
CA PRO A 120 3.40 -21.51 -10.89
C PRO A 120 3.22 -22.99 -11.24
N ARG A 121 1.98 -23.37 -11.59
CA ARG A 121 1.57 -24.75 -11.90
C ARG A 121 1.55 -25.08 -13.39
N THR A 122 2.14 -24.24 -14.24
CA THR A 122 1.98 -24.32 -15.70
C THR A 122 2.41 -25.66 -16.31
N LEU A 123 3.19 -26.49 -15.60
CA LEU A 123 3.87 -27.65 -16.19
C LEU A 123 3.30 -29.05 -15.82
N ALA A 124 2.46 -29.20 -14.79
CA ALA A 124 2.03 -30.55 -14.38
C ALA A 124 0.69 -30.99 -15.03
N GLY A 125 0.78 -31.79 -16.09
CA GLY A 125 -0.34 -32.52 -16.72
C GLY A 125 -1.18 -31.72 -17.73
N ASN A 126 -1.98 -32.43 -18.55
CA ASN A 126 -2.83 -31.86 -19.60
C ASN A 126 -4.16 -31.29 -19.10
N ARG A 127 -4.49 -31.48 -17.81
CA ARG A 127 -5.75 -30.99 -17.24
C ARG A 127 -5.64 -29.49 -16.92
N LYS A 128 -6.71 -28.75 -17.23
CA LYS A 128 -6.85 -27.34 -16.87
C LYS A 128 -6.67 -27.15 -15.36
N SER A 129 -5.77 -26.25 -15.01
CA SER A 129 -5.55 -25.83 -13.62
C SER A 129 -6.55 -24.75 -13.20
N GLY A 130 -7.01 -24.82 -11.94
CA GLY A 130 -7.92 -23.82 -11.35
C GLY A 130 -9.37 -24.29 -11.24
N ALA A 131 -10.24 -23.40 -10.76
CA ALA A 131 -11.65 -23.70 -10.56
C ALA A 131 -12.35 -24.02 -11.89
N LYS A 132 -13.20 -25.06 -11.88
CA LYS A 132 -14.08 -25.37 -13.01
C LYS A 132 -15.06 -24.21 -13.22
N ARG A 133 -15.41 -23.92 -14.48
CA ARG A 133 -16.43 -22.90 -14.79
C ARG A 133 -17.78 -23.36 -14.21
N LYS A 134 -18.48 -22.43 -13.56
CA LYS A 134 -19.86 -22.64 -13.09
C LYS A 134 -20.91 -22.17 -14.11
N PHE A 135 -20.57 -21.17 -14.93
CA PHE A 135 -21.47 -20.52 -15.88
C PHE A 135 -20.73 -20.29 -17.23
N GLY A 136 -21.49 -20.32 -18.34
CA GLY A 136 -21.00 -20.06 -19.71
C GLY A 136 -20.59 -21.31 -20.51
N ASN A 137 -20.48 -21.14 -21.83
CA ASN A 137 -20.13 -22.21 -22.77
C ASN A 137 -18.61 -22.48 -22.80
N GLY A 138 -18.20 -23.73 -23.00
CA GLY A 138 -16.79 -24.15 -23.13
C GLY A 138 -16.14 -24.66 -21.83
N THR A 139 -15.06 -25.41 -21.99
CA THR A 139 -14.28 -25.96 -20.87
C THR A 139 -13.19 -24.99 -20.38
N GLY A 140 -12.83 -24.03 -21.23
CA GLY A 140 -11.71 -23.11 -21.06
C GLY A 140 -10.37 -23.79 -21.33
N ILE A 141 -9.37 -22.98 -21.70
CA ILE A 141 -8.03 -23.46 -21.97
C ILE A 141 -7.11 -23.42 -20.74
N LYS A 142 -6.08 -24.28 -20.74
CA LYS A 142 -4.95 -24.21 -19.81
C LYS A 142 -4.05 -23.05 -20.25
N ILE A 143 -3.71 -22.15 -19.33
CA ILE A 143 -2.75 -21.08 -19.60
C ILE A 143 -1.37 -21.71 -19.73
N THR A 144 -0.78 -21.67 -20.92
CA THR A 144 0.58 -22.12 -21.22
C THR A 144 1.54 -20.93 -21.22
N PRO A 145 2.87 -21.15 -21.13
CA PRO A 145 3.86 -20.06 -21.26
C PRO A 145 3.71 -19.23 -22.55
N GLU A 146 3.25 -19.85 -23.64
CA GLU A 146 2.96 -19.16 -24.90
C GLU A 146 1.79 -18.19 -24.77
N ILE A 147 0.71 -18.60 -24.09
CA ILE A 147 -0.42 -17.72 -23.80
C ILE A 147 0.00 -16.59 -22.83
N GLU A 148 0.82 -16.91 -21.83
CA GLU A 148 1.38 -15.90 -20.93
C GLU A 148 2.27 -14.89 -21.68
N ARG A 149 2.96 -15.30 -22.74
CA ARG A 149 3.70 -14.38 -23.62
C ARG A 149 2.76 -13.40 -24.32
N LEU A 150 1.62 -13.86 -24.83
CA LEU A 150 0.61 -12.98 -25.43
C LEU A 150 0.00 -12.03 -24.38
N PHE A 151 -0.23 -12.50 -23.15
CA PHE A 151 -0.64 -11.62 -22.05
C PHE A 151 0.39 -10.53 -21.78
N ARG A 152 1.68 -10.90 -21.71
CA ARG A 152 2.77 -9.98 -21.43
C ARG A 152 2.86 -8.86 -22.47
N LEU A 153 2.77 -9.20 -23.76
CA LEU A 153 2.77 -8.21 -24.85
C LEU A 153 1.70 -7.13 -24.66
N ILE A 154 0.46 -7.54 -24.40
CA ILE A 154 -0.66 -6.61 -24.22
C ILE A 154 -0.53 -5.80 -22.92
N VAL A 155 -0.05 -6.43 -21.84
CA VAL A 155 0.17 -5.71 -20.57
C VAL A 155 1.23 -4.61 -20.75
N GLU A 156 2.36 -4.93 -21.39
CA GLU A 156 3.45 -3.98 -21.60
C GLU A 156 3.04 -2.86 -22.57
N SER A 157 2.31 -3.17 -23.65
CA SER A 157 1.90 -2.15 -24.62
C SER A 157 0.74 -1.27 -24.14
N GLU A 158 -0.25 -1.86 -23.45
CA GLU A 158 -1.53 -1.18 -23.13
C GLU A 158 -1.67 -0.77 -21.67
N LEU A 159 -1.10 -1.52 -20.71
CA LEU A 159 -1.36 -1.31 -19.28
C LEU A 159 -0.20 -0.69 -18.51
N LEU A 160 1.04 -0.87 -18.97
CA LEU A 160 2.25 -0.27 -18.38
C LEU A 160 2.62 1.03 -19.10
N ASN A 161 1.64 1.92 -19.19
CA ASN A 161 1.79 3.24 -19.78
C ASN A 161 0.85 4.24 -19.10
N ASP A 162 1.00 5.51 -19.45
CA ASP A 162 0.20 6.63 -18.94
C ASP A 162 -1.14 6.84 -19.68
N LYS A 163 -1.48 6.00 -20.67
CA LYS A 163 -2.69 6.13 -21.51
C LYS A 163 -4.00 5.82 -20.77
N LYS A 164 -3.93 5.49 -19.47
CA LYS A 164 -5.07 5.18 -18.58
C LYS A 164 -6.04 4.11 -19.13
N ILE A 165 -5.56 3.20 -19.96
CA ILE A 165 -6.37 2.11 -20.52
C ILE A 165 -6.80 1.18 -19.38
N ASN A 166 -8.08 0.82 -19.37
CA ASN A 166 -8.65 -0.07 -18.36
C ASN A 166 -8.38 -1.55 -18.73
N ILE A 167 -8.34 -2.41 -17.71
CA ILE A 167 -8.03 -3.85 -17.87
C ILE A 167 -9.02 -4.55 -18.81
N THR A 168 -10.28 -4.09 -18.86
CA THR A 168 -11.30 -4.68 -19.74
C THR A 168 -10.98 -4.43 -21.21
N SER A 169 -10.54 -3.22 -21.56
CA SER A 169 -10.13 -2.86 -22.91
C SER A 169 -8.87 -3.61 -23.32
N ALA A 170 -7.87 -3.69 -22.43
CA ALA A 170 -6.67 -4.49 -22.68
C ALA A 170 -6.99 -5.97 -22.89
N HIS A 171 -7.92 -6.54 -22.11
CA HIS A 171 -8.36 -7.92 -22.31
C HIS A 171 -9.06 -8.14 -23.66
N ARG A 172 -9.85 -7.17 -24.15
CA ARG A 172 -10.45 -7.24 -25.49
C ARG A 172 -9.39 -7.26 -26.60
N GLN A 173 -8.37 -6.40 -26.50
CA GLN A 173 -7.25 -6.42 -27.46
C GLN A 173 -6.47 -7.73 -27.41
N PHE A 174 -6.32 -8.31 -26.20
CA PHE A 174 -5.77 -9.65 -26.06
C PHE A 174 -6.65 -10.70 -26.77
N GLU A 175 -7.98 -10.65 -26.66
CA GLU A 175 -8.86 -11.60 -27.35
C GLU A 175 -8.67 -11.52 -28.88
N GLU A 176 -8.56 -10.32 -29.42
CA GLU A 176 -8.31 -10.08 -30.85
C GLU A 176 -6.96 -10.69 -31.29
N LEU A 177 -5.88 -10.44 -30.54
CA LEU A 177 -4.56 -11.03 -30.79
C LEU A 177 -4.57 -12.56 -30.64
N PHE A 178 -5.30 -13.07 -29.64
CA PHE A 178 -5.37 -14.50 -29.36
C PHE A 178 -6.08 -15.27 -30.49
N VAL A 179 -7.17 -14.72 -31.04
CA VAL A 179 -7.90 -15.33 -32.16
C VAL A 179 -7.03 -15.39 -33.43
N GLN A 180 -6.17 -14.38 -33.65
CA GLN A 180 -5.22 -14.39 -34.77
C GLN A 180 -4.19 -15.52 -34.64
N HIS A 181 -3.67 -15.76 -33.43
CA HIS A 181 -2.70 -16.83 -33.18
C HIS A 181 -3.33 -18.22 -33.07
N TYR A 182 -4.60 -18.31 -32.67
CA TYR A 182 -5.30 -19.57 -32.44
C TYR A 182 -6.71 -19.58 -33.06
N PRO A 183 -6.82 -19.57 -34.39
CA PRO A 183 -8.10 -19.42 -35.10
C PRO A 183 -9.07 -20.59 -34.89
N HIS A 184 -8.56 -21.78 -34.53
CA HIS A 184 -9.37 -22.98 -34.33
C HIS A 184 -9.98 -23.10 -32.92
N ILE A 185 -9.64 -22.19 -32.00
CA ILE A 185 -10.17 -22.22 -30.63
C ILE A 185 -11.56 -21.59 -30.58
N LYS A 186 -12.51 -22.30 -29.95
CA LYS A 186 -13.87 -21.81 -29.75
C LYS A 186 -13.86 -20.60 -28.81
N GLN A 187 -14.75 -19.62 -29.05
CA GLN A 187 -14.88 -18.41 -28.23
C GLN A 187 -15.05 -18.71 -26.73
N GLY A 188 -15.77 -19.78 -26.39
CA GLY A 188 -15.96 -20.21 -25.00
C GLY A 188 -14.68 -20.66 -24.29
N ASP A 189 -13.65 -21.04 -25.04
CA ASP A 189 -12.38 -21.56 -24.52
C ASP A 189 -11.27 -20.51 -24.41
N ILE A 190 -11.47 -19.31 -24.97
CA ILE A 190 -10.55 -18.17 -24.88
C ILE A 190 -10.26 -17.82 -23.40
N PRO A 191 -9.00 -17.48 -23.05
CA PRO A 191 -8.66 -17.05 -21.71
C PRO A 191 -9.53 -15.89 -21.21
N THR A 192 -10.13 -16.10 -20.05
CA THR A 192 -11.04 -15.13 -19.45
C THR A 192 -10.31 -13.90 -18.93
N ARG A 193 -11.03 -12.77 -18.83
CA ARG A 193 -10.55 -11.55 -18.15
C ARG A 193 -9.97 -11.83 -16.77
N ARG A 194 -10.54 -12.78 -16.01
CA ARG A 194 -10.04 -13.16 -14.69
C ARG A 194 -8.66 -13.82 -14.75
N GLN A 195 -8.39 -14.64 -15.77
CA GLN A 195 -7.07 -15.26 -15.96
C GLN A 195 -6.04 -14.20 -16.38
N PHE A 196 -6.43 -13.28 -17.26
CA PHE A 196 -5.60 -12.14 -17.66
C PHE A 196 -5.27 -11.22 -16.46
N ASP A 197 -6.28 -10.83 -15.67
CA ASP A 197 -6.11 -9.99 -14.47
C ASP A 197 -5.27 -10.69 -13.39
N HIS A 198 -5.45 -12.01 -13.23
CA HIS A 198 -4.62 -12.80 -12.32
C HIS A 198 -3.15 -12.81 -12.76
N PHE A 199 -2.88 -13.02 -14.05
CA PHE A 199 -1.52 -12.93 -14.60
C PHE A 199 -0.92 -11.54 -14.38
N TYR A 200 -1.65 -10.48 -14.73
CA TYR A 200 -1.21 -9.09 -14.54
C TYR A 200 -0.84 -8.78 -13.08
N LYS A 201 -1.68 -9.18 -12.12
CA LYS A 201 -1.43 -8.96 -10.69
C LYS A 201 -0.31 -9.82 -10.11
N ARG A 202 -0.03 -10.98 -10.73
CA ARG A 202 1.00 -11.93 -10.29
C ARG A 202 2.38 -11.51 -10.77
N GLU A 203 2.50 -11.10 -12.04
CA GLU A 203 3.79 -10.76 -12.65
C GLU A 203 4.23 -9.33 -12.33
N TYR A 204 3.28 -8.42 -12.14
CA TYR A 204 3.56 -7.00 -11.91
C TYR A 204 3.07 -6.59 -10.53
N GLU A 205 4.00 -6.19 -9.67
CA GLU A 205 3.68 -5.79 -8.31
C GLU A 205 2.93 -4.46 -8.29
N LEU A 206 2.26 -4.15 -7.17
CA LEU A 206 1.49 -2.91 -7.05
C LEU A 206 2.34 -1.65 -7.28
N PRO A 207 3.56 -1.52 -6.69
CA PRO A 207 4.38 -0.34 -6.89
C PRO A 207 4.78 -0.12 -8.35
N GLN A 208 5.23 -1.18 -9.02
CA GLN A 208 5.62 -1.15 -10.45
C GLN A 208 4.47 -0.69 -11.35
N ARG A 209 3.25 -1.19 -11.07
CA ARG A 209 2.05 -0.81 -11.82
C ARG A 209 1.67 0.65 -11.61
N ILE A 210 1.82 1.16 -10.39
CA ILE A 210 1.52 2.56 -10.08
C ILE A 210 2.55 3.47 -10.77
N GLU A 211 3.83 3.11 -10.68
CA GLU A 211 4.91 3.85 -11.33
C GLU A 211 4.74 3.92 -12.85
N ALA A 212 4.53 2.78 -13.51
CA ALA A 212 4.37 2.73 -14.97
C ALA A 212 3.11 3.44 -15.47
N ARG A 213 2.06 3.54 -14.64
CA ARG A 213 0.77 4.15 -15.02
C ARG A 213 0.63 5.60 -14.61
N THR A 214 1.58 6.14 -13.85
CA THR A 214 1.54 7.52 -13.39
C THR A 214 2.56 8.32 -14.20
N PRO A 215 2.17 9.47 -14.78
CA PRO A 215 3.13 10.35 -15.43
C PRO A 215 4.27 10.69 -14.48
N VAL A 216 5.51 10.64 -14.96
CA VAL A 216 6.74 10.80 -14.13
C VAL A 216 6.66 12.01 -13.21
N LEU A 217 6.15 13.15 -13.70
CA LEU A 217 6.00 14.38 -12.93
C LEU A 217 5.00 14.24 -11.78
N SER A 218 3.86 13.59 -12.00
CA SER A 218 2.85 13.35 -10.95
C SER A 218 3.32 12.27 -9.97
N PHE A 219 4.05 11.26 -10.45
CA PHE A 219 4.60 10.23 -9.59
C PHE A 219 5.60 10.82 -8.60
N GLN A 220 6.52 11.65 -9.07
CA GLN A 220 7.52 12.31 -8.23
C GLN A 220 6.90 13.27 -7.20
N LYS A 221 5.79 13.91 -7.55
CA LYS A 221 5.12 14.90 -6.70
C LYS A 221 4.18 14.28 -5.66
N ASP A 222 3.29 13.37 -6.09
CA ASP A 222 2.10 12.99 -5.33
C ASP A 222 2.07 11.52 -4.90
N VAL A 223 2.88 10.65 -5.52
CA VAL A 223 2.73 9.18 -5.39
C VAL A 223 3.97 8.49 -4.84
N ARG A 224 5.16 9.06 -5.06
CA ARG A 224 6.41 8.49 -4.58
C ARG A 224 6.38 8.40 -3.04
N PRO A 225 6.73 7.24 -2.46
CA PRO A 225 6.87 7.14 -1.01
C PRO A 225 7.94 8.12 -0.51
N LEU A 226 7.59 8.98 0.44
CA LEU A 226 8.50 9.92 1.08
C LEU A 226 9.67 9.15 1.70
N SER A 227 10.89 9.36 1.20
CA SER A 227 12.10 8.71 1.73
C SER A 227 12.70 9.43 2.95
N GLY A 228 12.03 10.47 3.46
CA GLY A 228 12.41 11.18 4.68
C GLY A 228 11.34 12.18 5.06
N THR A 229 11.15 12.41 6.37
CA THR A 229 10.37 13.55 6.85
C THR A 229 11.14 14.83 6.51
N ALA A 230 10.46 15.92 6.17
CA ALA A 230 11.11 17.22 5.92
C ALA A 230 12.03 17.69 7.08
N THR A 231 11.85 17.10 8.27
CA THR A 231 12.64 17.27 9.50
C THR A 231 13.95 16.45 9.56
N ALA A 232 14.19 15.50 8.65
CA ALA A 232 15.31 14.57 8.76
C ALA A 232 16.71 15.23 8.72
N ASN A 233 16.80 16.49 8.30
CA ASN A 233 18.05 17.26 8.18
C ASN A 233 18.12 18.50 9.11
N THR A 234 17.24 18.65 10.10
CA THR A 234 17.28 19.80 11.03
C THR A 234 17.82 19.38 12.40
N LEU A 235 18.90 20.03 12.85
CA LEU A 235 19.61 19.69 14.09
C LEU A 235 18.97 20.33 15.34
N GLY A 236 18.22 21.42 15.19
CA GLY A 236 17.51 22.11 16.27
C GLY A 236 16.72 23.32 15.77
N PRO A 237 16.09 24.09 16.69
CA PRO A 237 15.44 25.36 16.35
C PRO A 237 16.41 26.31 15.64
N GLY A 238 15.98 26.95 14.55
CA GLY A 238 16.84 27.85 13.78
C GLY A 238 17.76 27.15 12.78
N SER A 239 17.81 25.81 12.73
CA SER A 239 18.59 25.10 11.69
C SER A 239 18.09 25.38 10.28
N ARG A 240 16.78 25.53 10.09
CA ARG A 240 16.19 25.83 8.79
C ARG A 240 14.84 26.52 8.91
N TYR A 241 14.70 27.65 8.25
CA TYR A 241 13.42 28.31 8.05
C TYR A 241 12.88 28.04 6.65
N GLU A 242 11.57 27.83 6.56
CA GLU A 242 10.84 27.79 5.29
C GLU A 242 10.02 29.08 5.14
N ILE A 243 10.17 29.74 4.00
CA ILE A 243 9.40 30.94 3.65
C ILE A 243 8.55 30.66 2.42
N ASP A 244 7.29 31.06 2.51
CA ASP A 244 6.35 30.95 1.40
C ASP A 244 5.32 32.08 1.46
N ALA A 245 4.73 32.39 0.31
CA ALA A 245 3.77 33.48 0.14
C ALA A 245 2.48 32.97 -0.50
N THR A 246 1.34 33.40 0.03
CA THR A 246 0.03 33.16 -0.59
C THR A 246 -0.79 34.44 -0.66
N ILE A 247 -1.62 34.55 -1.68
CA ILE A 247 -2.70 35.54 -1.69
C ILE A 247 -3.73 35.09 -0.66
N ALA A 248 -4.08 35.98 0.28
CA ALA A 248 -5.14 35.69 1.24
C ALA A 248 -6.52 35.77 0.57
N ASP A 249 -7.41 34.85 0.92
CA ASP A 249 -8.79 34.78 0.38
C ASP A 249 -9.74 35.77 1.08
N ILE A 250 -9.33 37.03 1.21
CA ILE A 250 -10.10 38.09 1.86
C ILE A 250 -9.79 39.45 1.23
N TYR A 251 -10.83 40.27 1.01
CA TYR A 251 -10.67 41.68 0.65
C TYR A 251 -10.55 42.54 1.91
N LEU A 252 -9.55 43.42 1.93
CA LEU A 252 -9.30 44.35 3.03
C LEU A 252 -9.60 45.80 2.63
N VAL A 253 -9.93 46.62 3.62
CA VAL A 253 -10.11 48.07 3.49
C VAL A 253 -9.00 48.84 4.19
N ALA A 254 -8.86 50.13 3.89
CA ALA A 254 -7.87 50.99 4.54
C ALA A 254 -8.23 51.25 6.01
N ASP A 255 -7.20 51.44 6.85
CA ASP A 255 -7.38 51.71 8.28
C ASP A 255 -7.99 53.10 8.53
N ASP A 256 -7.61 54.09 7.71
CA ASP A 256 -8.06 55.48 7.79
C ASP A 256 -9.40 55.71 7.08
N ASP A 257 -9.71 54.91 6.06
CA ASP A 257 -10.92 55.04 5.25
C ASP A 257 -11.49 53.68 4.83
N ARG A 258 -12.56 53.25 5.52
CA ARG A 258 -13.22 51.97 5.26
C ARG A 258 -13.95 51.90 3.92
N SER A 259 -14.16 53.04 3.24
CA SER A 259 -14.74 53.03 1.88
C SER A 259 -13.71 52.64 0.81
N LYS A 260 -12.41 52.70 1.13
CA LYS A 260 -11.33 52.34 0.22
C LYS A 260 -10.96 50.87 0.37
N ILE A 261 -11.32 50.08 -0.63
CA ILE A 261 -10.93 48.68 -0.75
C ILE A 261 -9.48 48.61 -1.25
N LEU A 262 -8.58 48.04 -0.44
CA LEU A 262 -7.17 47.85 -0.78
C LEU A 262 -6.94 46.61 -1.66
N GLY A 263 -7.84 45.63 -1.59
CA GLY A 263 -7.75 44.39 -2.35
C GLY A 263 -7.41 43.18 -1.47
N ARG A 264 -6.88 42.13 -2.10
CA ARG A 264 -6.43 40.91 -1.42
C ARG A 264 -4.95 41.04 -1.06
N PRO A 265 -4.56 40.90 0.21
CA PRO A 265 -3.17 41.00 0.59
C PRO A 265 -2.43 39.70 0.23
N ILE A 266 -1.13 39.84 0.03
CA ILE A 266 -0.16 38.76 0.03
C ILE A 266 0.33 38.58 1.47
N LEU A 267 0.21 37.35 1.97
CA LEU A 267 0.69 36.94 3.28
C LEU A 267 1.93 36.06 3.11
N TYR A 268 3.04 36.53 3.64
CA TYR A 268 4.25 35.73 3.82
C TYR A 268 4.25 35.14 5.22
N VAL A 269 4.67 33.89 5.33
CA VAL A 269 4.89 33.23 6.61
C VAL A 269 6.27 32.58 6.57
N VAL A 270 7.02 32.74 7.66
CA VAL A 270 8.31 32.10 7.89
C VAL A 270 8.12 31.11 9.03
N VAL A 271 8.42 29.84 8.78
CA VAL A 271 8.24 28.75 9.75
C VAL A 271 9.58 28.09 10.05
N ASP A 272 9.87 27.86 11.32
CA ASP A 272 10.99 27.01 11.71
C ASP A 272 10.64 25.53 11.49
N VAL A 273 11.44 24.83 10.69
CA VAL A 273 11.16 23.45 10.28
C VAL A 273 11.23 22.49 11.47
N PHE A 274 12.10 22.78 12.44
CA PHE A 274 12.28 21.93 13.63
C PHE A 274 11.10 22.08 14.60
N SER A 275 10.86 23.29 15.12
CA SER A 275 9.83 23.55 16.13
C SER A 275 8.41 23.65 15.57
N ARG A 276 8.26 23.86 14.26
CA ARG A 276 6.99 24.20 13.58
C ARG A 276 6.40 25.54 14.00
N MET A 277 7.14 26.35 14.75
CA MET A 277 6.72 27.69 15.13
C MET A 277 6.81 28.63 13.94
N VAL A 278 5.83 29.53 13.83
CA VAL A 278 5.95 30.68 12.94
C VAL A 278 6.94 31.63 13.58
N VAL A 279 8.07 31.85 12.93
CA VAL A 279 9.11 32.74 13.42
C VAL A 279 8.92 34.17 12.92
N GLY A 280 8.24 34.36 11.78
CA GLY A 280 7.92 35.69 11.25
C GLY A 280 6.82 35.67 10.20
N PHE A 281 6.28 36.84 9.88
CA PHE A 281 5.26 37.01 8.85
C PHE A 281 5.31 38.41 8.25
N TYR A 282 4.71 38.59 7.08
CA TYR A 282 4.51 39.90 6.47
C TYR A 282 3.19 39.96 5.70
N ILE A 283 2.48 41.08 5.79
CA ILE A 283 1.22 41.33 5.09
C ILE A 283 1.43 42.57 4.22
N GLY A 284 1.18 42.46 2.91
CA GLY A 284 1.26 43.60 2.00
C GLY A 284 0.51 43.37 0.70
N PHE A 285 0.52 44.37 -0.18
CA PHE A 285 -0.16 44.31 -1.48
C PHE A 285 0.81 44.34 -2.68
N HIS A 286 2.11 44.37 -2.41
CA HIS A 286 3.14 44.31 -3.43
C HIS A 286 3.30 42.88 -3.94
N ASN A 287 3.55 42.74 -5.24
CA ASN A 287 3.83 41.45 -5.84
C ASN A 287 5.03 40.77 -5.15
N PRO A 288 5.07 39.42 -5.14
CA PRO A 288 6.14 38.72 -4.47
C PRO A 288 7.52 39.06 -5.05
N SER A 289 8.47 39.37 -4.18
CA SER A 289 9.82 39.81 -4.56
C SER A 289 10.77 39.67 -3.38
N TYR A 290 12.08 39.65 -3.66
CA TYR A 290 13.13 39.60 -2.63
C TYR A 290 12.94 40.64 -1.52
N VAL A 291 12.62 41.89 -1.89
CA VAL A 291 12.45 42.99 -0.93
C VAL A 291 11.30 42.70 0.04
N VAL A 292 10.21 42.12 -0.46
CA VAL A 292 9.03 41.76 0.35
C VAL A 292 9.33 40.54 1.22
N ALA A 293 9.97 39.51 0.68
CA ALA A 293 10.42 38.35 1.43
C ALA A 293 11.37 38.75 2.58
N MET A 294 12.25 39.72 2.34
CA MET A 294 13.13 40.27 3.37
C MET A 294 12.39 40.95 4.51
N GLN A 295 11.23 41.58 4.27
CA GLN A 295 10.43 42.13 5.36
C GLN A 295 9.94 41.04 6.30
N ALA A 296 9.56 39.87 5.77
CA ALA A 296 9.17 38.72 6.59
C ALA A 296 10.36 38.15 7.38
N ILE A 297 11.57 38.15 6.81
CA ILE A 297 12.80 37.71 7.50
C ILE A 297 13.21 38.71 8.59
N VAL A 298 13.14 40.02 8.32
CA VAL A 298 13.39 41.07 9.32
C VAL A 298 12.39 40.95 10.47
N ASN A 299 11.11 40.73 10.16
CA ASN A 299 10.08 40.43 11.15
C ASN A 299 10.46 39.18 11.98
N ALA A 300 10.98 38.14 11.34
CA ALA A 300 11.44 36.94 12.03
C ALA A 300 12.57 37.21 13.04
N CYS A 301 13.46 38.15 12.70
CA CYS A 301 14.58 38.56 13.54
C CYS A 301 14.23 39.66 14.56
N SER A 302 13.01 40.22 14.51
CA SER A 302 12.57 41.30 15.38
C SER A 302 11.92 40.78 16.66
N ASP A 303 11.99 41.57 17.73
CA ASP A 303 11.31 41.28 19.00
C ASP A 303 9.79 41.23 18.83
N LYS A 304 9.21 40.05 19.12
CA LYS A 304 7.77 39.80 18.94
C LYS A 304 6.94 40.56 19.96
N VAL A 305 7.48 40.82 21.16
CA VAL A 305 6.79 41.59 22.21
C VAL A 305 6.55 43.02 21.73
N SER A 306 7.61 43.69 21.27
CA SER A 306 7.52 45.05 20.72
C SER A 306 6.61 45.12 19.50
N LEU A 307 6.68 44.13 18.62
CA LEU A 307 5.84 44.09 17.42
C LEU A 307 4.35 43.92 17.73
N CYS A 308 4.00 43.03 18.65
CA CYS A 308 2.61 42.82 19.07
C CYS A 308 2.07 44.08 19.77
N LYS A 309 2.91 44.77 20.55
CA LYS A 309 2.56 46.01 21.24
C LYS A 309 2.17 47.14 20.28
N LEU A 310 2.81 47.25 19.11
CA LEU A 310 2.43 48.21 18.06
C LEU A 310 0.98 48.02 17.58
N LEU A 311 0.44 46.81 17.72
CA LEU A 311 -0.94 46.46 17.37
C LEU A 311 -1.86 46.36 18.60
N GLY A 312 -1.38 46.77 19.78
CA GLY A 312 -2.13 46.73 21.04
C GLY A 312 -2.40 45.30 21.53
N ILE A 313 -1.46 44.39 21.29
CA ILE A 313 -1.47 43.02 21.83
C ILE A 313 -0.29 42.90 22.78
N ASP A 314 -0.58 42.69 24.06
CA ASP A 314 0.44 42.44 25.08
C ASP A 314 0.73 40.93 25.15
N ILE A 315 2.00 40.57 25.02
CA ILE A 315 2.50 39.20 25.17
C ILE A 315 3.77 39.17 26.01
N GLU A 316 4.03 38.03 26.64
CA GLU A 316 5.30 37.70 27.28
C GLU A 316 6.25 37.04 26.27
N LEU A 317 7.56 37.09 26.54
CA LEU A 317 8.59 36.56 25.62
C LEU A 317 8.39 35.05 25.39
N GLU A 318 7.96 34.34 26.42
CA GLU A 318 7.70 32.91 26.46
C GLU A 318 6.54 32.47 25.56
N GLN A 319 5.62 33.38 25.22
CA GLN A 319 4.48 33.07 24.35
C GLN A 319 4.88 33.04 22.86
N TRP A 320 5.97 33.71 22.51
CA TRP A 320 6.53 33.71 21.16
C TRP A 320 8.06 33.86 21.18
N PRO A 321 8.80 32.85 21.68
CA PRO A 321 10.24 32.91 21.93
C PRO A 321 11.08 32.72 20.66
N THR A 322 10.79 33.49 19.61
CA THR A 322 11.50 33.39 18.32
C THR A 322 12.22 34.69 18.02
N LEU A 323 13.55 34.64 18.07
CA LEU A 323 14.43 35.76 17.75
C LEU A 323 15.71 35.23 17.08
N GLY A 324 16.07 35.80 15.94
CA GLY A 324 17.35 35.53 15.28
C GLY A 324 17.23 34.97 13.86
N LEU A 325 18.39 34.89 13.20
CA LEU A 325 18.56 34.35 11.86
C LEU A 325 18.77 32.83 11.91
N PRO A 326 18.28 32.08 10.91
CA PRO A 326 18.51 30.65 10.80
C PRO A 326 19.86 30.35 10.12
N ASP A 327 20.32 29.10 10.26
CA ASP A 327 21.47 28.59 9.48
C ASP A 327 21.16 28.46 7.98
N ALA A 328 19.88 28.21 7.65
CA ALA A 328 19.41 28.08 6.28
C ALA A 328 17.99 28.61 6.09
N ILE A 329 17.71 29.20 4.93
CA ILE A 329 16.37 29.58 4.49
C ILE A 329 16.05 28.83 3.20
N LEU A 330 14.96 28.06 3.21
CA LEU A 330 14.38 27.44 2.03
C LEU A 330 13.29 28.34 1.45
N ALA A 331 13.45 28.76 0.20
CA ALA A 331 12.49 29.61 -0.51
C ALA A 331 12.19 29.09 -1.93
N ASP A 332 11.19 29.69 -2.58
CA ASP A 332 10.96 29.45 -4.00
C ASP A 332 11.95 30.19 -4.89
N ARG A 333 12.33 29.51 -5.98
CA ARG A 333 13.29 30.00 -6.97
C ARG A 333 12.90 31.36 -7.57
N GLY A 334 11.62 31.71 -7.62
CA GLY A 334 11.17 32.98 -8.22
C GLY A 334 11.55 34.22 -7.40
N GLU A 335 11.59 34.10 -6.07
CA GLU A 335 11.67 35.25 -5.17
C GLU A 335 13.09 35.50 -4.63
N MET A 336 13.90 34.44 -4.52
CA MET A 336 15.23 34.46 -3.86
C MET A 336 16.38 34.04 -4.79
N MET A 337 16.30 34.37 -6.09
CA MET A 337 17.36 34.10 -7.09
C MET A 337 18.12 35.36 -7.56
N SER A 338 17.97 36.50 -6.88
CA SER A 338 18.62 37.76 -7.28
C SER A 338 19.99 37.93 -6.61
N HIS A 339 20.86 38.77 -7.21
CA HIS A 339 22.12 39.22 -6.60
C HIS A 339 21.95 39.81 -5.19
N GLN A 340 20.74 40.21 -4.81
CA GLN A 340 20.47 40.81 -3.51
C GLN A 340 20.60 39.79 -2.37
N VAL A 341 20.42 38.49 -2.68
CA VAL A 341 20.55 37.36 -1.77
C VAL A 341 22.00 37.17 -1.29
N GLU A 342 22.98 37.59 -2.09
CA GLU A 342 24.42 37.52 -1.75
C GLU A 342 24.73 38.22 -0.42
N ARG A 343 23.97 39.26 -0.05
CA ARG A 343 24.13 39.96 1.24
C ARG A 343 23.75 39.09 2.44
N LEU A 344 22.72 38.26 2.32
CA LEU A 344 22.37 37.30 3.38
C LEU A 344 23.44 36.21 3.53
N VAL A 345 23.91 35.70 2.40
CA VAL A 345 24.90 34.63 2.35
C VAL A 345 26.26 35.11 2.87
N HIS A 346 26.79 36.21 2.35
CA HIS A 346 28.12 36.70 2.71
C HIS A 346 28.15 37.58 3.96
N GLY A 347 27.08 38.34 4.21
CA GLY A 347 27.02 39.26 5.35
C GLY A 347 26.61 38.60 6.66
N TYR A 348 25.71 37.61 6.59
CA TYR A 348 25.11 36.97 7.77
C TYR A 348 25.32 35.46 7.83
N ASN A 349 26.08 34.89 6.89
CA ASN A 349 26.37 33.45 6.81
C ASN A 349 25.11 32.55 6.76
N VAL A 350 24.02 33.07 6.20
CA VAL A 350 22.76 32.33 6.04
C VAL A 350 22.79 31.57 4.72
N ARG A 351 22.59 30.24 4.76
CA ARG A 351 22.54 29.43 3.54
C ARG A 351 21.16 29.55 2.88
N ILE A 352 21.14 29.72 1.57
CA ILE A 352 19.89 29.82 0.82
C ILE A 352 19.68 28.52 0.06
N GLU A 353 18.65 27.79 0.44
CA GLU A 353 18.22 26.58 -0.22
C GLU A 353 17.06 26.91 -1.15
N ASN A 354 17.09 26.37 -2.36
CA ASN A 354 15.97 26.51 -3.31
C ASN A 354 15.27 25.16 -3.45
N ALA A 355 13.94 25.17 -3.35
CA ALA A 355 13.16 23.98 -3.65
C ALA A 355 13.47 23.50 -5.09
N PRO A 356 13.66 22.19 -5.33
CA PRO A 356 13.74 21.65 -6.68
C PRO A 356 12.47 22.02 -7.46
N ALA A 357 12.61 22.39 -8.73
CA ALA A 357 11.44 22.62 -9.58
C ALA A 357 10.55 21.36 -9.57
N TYR A 358 9.24 21.54 -9.47
CA TYR A 358 8.23 20.48 -9.42
C TYR A 358 8.17 19.65 -8.12
N ARG A 359 8.83 20.08 -7.04
CA ARG A 359 8.73 19.49 -5.69
C ARG A 359 8.05 20.41 -4.67
N GLY A 360 6.71 20.49 -4.73
CA GLY A 360 5.90 21.20 -3.72
C GLY A 360 5.90 20.50 -2.35
N ASP A 361 6.19 19.19 -2.33
CA ASP A 361 6.38 18.39 -1.12
C ASP A 361 7.51 18.88 -0.22
N ALA A 362 8.50 19.58 -0.79
CA ALA A 362 9.61 20.18 -0.04
C ALA A 362 9.19 21.35 0.88
N LYS A 363 8.00 21.94 0.67
CA LYS A 363 7.41 23.05 1.45
C LYS A 363 6.13 22.67 2.19
N GLY A 364 5.84 21.37 2.33
CA GLY A 364 4.57 20.88 2.87
C GLY A 364 4.24 21.38 4.28
N ILE A 365 5.21 21.91 5.03
CA ILE A 365 5.00 22.52 6.35
C ILE A 365 4.27 23.85 6.23
N VAL A 366 4.82 24.77 5.43
CA VAL A 366 4.25 26.12 5.27
C VAL A 366 2.96 26.07 4.47
N GLU A 367 2.88 25.22 3.43
CA GLU A 367 1.64 25.01 2.68
C GLU A 367 0.48 24.51 3.57
N ARG A 368 0.75 23.52 4.43
CA ARG A 368 -0.24 23.04 5.41
C ARG A 368 -0.60 24.13 6.41
N TYR A 369 0.39 24.92 6.86
CA TYR A 369 0.14 26.02 7.76
C TYR A 369 -0.80 27.06 7.13
N PHE A 370 -0.60 27.42 5.87
CA PHE A 370 -1.49 28.31 5.11
C PHE A 370 -2.89 27.76 4.97
N GLY A 371 -3.04 26.48 4.59
CA GLY A 371 -4.36 25.85 4.51
C GLY A 371 -5.11 25.94 5.85
N THR A 372 -4.39 25.74 6.95
CA THR A 372 -4.98 25.83 8.29
C THR A 372 -5.25 27.28 8.70
N LEU A 373 -4.35 28.24 8.40
CA LEU A 373 -4.57 29.68 8.65
C LEU A 373 -5.85 30.17 7.97
N GLN A 374 -6.00 29.85 6.69
CA GLN A 374 -7.18 30.23 5.93
C GLN A 374 -8.45 29.61 6.50
N ALA A 375 -8.40 28.34 6.90
CA ALA A 375 -9.54 27.67 7.51
C ALA A 375 -9.99 28.34 8.84
N GLU A 376 -9.08 28.95 9.59
CA GLU A 376 -9.41 29.59 10.86
C GLU A 376 -10.07 30.96 10.71
N PHE A 377 -9.62 31.83 9.79
CA PHE A 377 -10.24 33.16 9.66
C PHE A 377 -11.49 33.16 8.76
N LYS A 378 -11.59 32.24 7.79
CA LYS A 378 -12.70 32.19 6.82
C LYS A 378 -14.10 32.16 7.46
N PRO A 379 -14.35 31.44 8.57
CA PRO A 379 -15.67 31.41 9.22
C PRO A 379 -16.06 32.73 9.91
N TYR A 380 -15.08 33.56 10.29
CA TYR A 380 -15.29 34.71 11.17
C TYR A 380 -15.05 36.06 10.50
N ALA A 381 -14.56 36.08 9.24
CA ALA A 381 -14.23 37.30 8.53
C ALA A 381 -15.24 37.60 7.39
N PRO A 382 -15.85 38.81 7.34
CA PRO A 382 -16.59 39.27 6.17
C PRO A 382 -15.65 39.60 5.00
N GLY A 383 -16.13 39.53 3.75
CA GLY A 383 -15.32 39.79 2.55
C GLY A 383 -14.43 38.62 2.09
N VAL A 384 -14.72 37.40 2.57
CA VAL A 384 -14.00 36.17 2.20
C VAL A 384 -14.40 35.69 0.80
N VAL A 385 -13.40 35.33 -0.01
CA VAL A 385 -13.60 34.82 -1.36
C VAL A 385 -14.06 33.36 -1.32
N LYS A 386 -15.22 33.05 -1.91
CA LYS A 386 -15.75 31.68 -2.01
C LYS A 386 -15.46 31.07 -3.39
N GLY A 387 -14.33 30.38 -3.51
CA GLY A 387 -14.00 29.50 -4.65
C GLY A 387 -13.48 30.19 -5.92
N ASN A 388 -13.01 29.38 -6.88
CA ASN A 388 -12.38 29.80 -8.15
C ASN A 388 -13.36 29.93 -9.33
N ARG A 389 -14.67 30.07 -9.09
CA ARG A 389 -15.63 30.17 -10.20
C ARG A 389 -15.68 31.61 -10.71
N ILE A 390 -15.28 31.79 -11.97
CA ILE A 390 -15.67 32.92 -12.79
C ILE A 390 -17.21 33.02 -12.69
N GLN A 391 -17.69 34.19 -12.26
CA GLN A 391 -19.09 34.49 -11.98
C GLN A 391 -20.02 33.87 -13.04
N LYS A 392 -20.93 33.01 -12.59
CA LYS A 392 -22.19 32.76 -13.29
C LYS A 392 -23.24 33.63 -12.62
N HIS A 393 -23.90 34.46 -13.43
CA HIS A 393 -24.89 35.49 -13.08
C HIS A 393 -25.56 35.38 -11.69
N GLY A 394 -25.48 36.46 -10.91
CA GLY A 394 -26.34 36.71 -9.73
C GLY A 394 -25.68 36.65 -8.35
N GLU A 395 -24.39 36.36 -8.24
CA GLU A 395 -23.66 36.34 -6.96
C GLU A 395 -23.19 37.76 -6.55
N SER A 396 -23.26 38.11 -5.25
CA SER A 396 -22.81 39.42 -4.76
C SER A 396 -21.32 39.61 -4.99
N ASP A 397 -20.90 40.83 -5.35
CA ASP A 397 -19.48 41.13 -5.50
C ASP A 397 -18.80 41.11 -4.13
N TYR A 398 -17.96 40.09 -3.88
CA TYR A 398 -17.22 39.90 -2.62
C TYR A 398 -16.39 41.11 -2.21
N ARG A 399 -16.06 42.00 -3.17
CA ARG A 399 -15.38 43.27 -2.90
C ARG A 399 -16.23 44.21 -2.04
N LEU A 400 -17.54 44.23 -2.27
CA LEU A 400 -18.48 45.11 -1.56
C LEU A 400 -18.78 44.61 -0.14
N ASP A 401 -18.49 43.34 0.14
CA ASP A 401 -18.60 42.73 1.48
C ASP A 401 -17.33 42.95 2.33
N ALA A 402 -16.32 43.64 1.80
CA ALA A 402 -15.07 43.94 2.51
C ALA A 402 -15.28 44.98 3.59
N VAL A 403 -15.13 44.58 4.85
CA VAL A 403 -15.28 45.46 6.03
C VAL A 403 -14.03 45.49 6.90
N LEU A 404 -13.11 44.54 6.70
CA LEU A 404 -11.99 44.32 7.62
C LEU A 404 -10.78 45.22 7.29
N PRO A 405 -10.35 46.11 8.21
CA PRO A 405 -9.13 46.90 8.02
C PRO A 405 -7.87 46.02 8.09
N ILE A 406 -6.79 46.46 7.43
CA ILE A 406 -5.51 45.71 7.44
C ILE A 406 -4.92 45.55 8.85
N SER A 407 -5.02 46.55 9.71
CA SER A 407 -4.57 46.42 11.11
C SER A 407 -5.35 45.36 11.88
N ALA A 408 -6.66 45.25 11.65
CA ALA A 408 -7.50 44.23 12.27
C ALA A 408 -7.15 42.83 11.75
N PHE A 409 -6.92 42.69 10.44
CA PHE A 409 -6.45 41.44 9.85
C PHE A 409 -5.09 41.02 10.40
N ALA A 410 -4.14 41.94 10.55
CA ALA A 410 -2.85 41.68 11.18
C ALA A 410 -3.00 41.17 12.62
N LYS A 411 -3.89 41.78 13.42
CA LYS A 411 -4.22 41.29 14.77
C LYS A 411 -4.80 39.89 14.76
N MET A 412 -5.66 39.56 13.80
CA MET A 412 -6.22 38.21 13.66
C MET A 412 -5.12 37.18 13.37
N ILE A 413 -4.21 37.49 12.43
CA ILE A 413 -3.08 36.62 12.11
C ILE A 413 -2.19 36.39 13.32
N ILE A 414 -1.83 37.45 14.07
CA ILE A 414 -1.03 37.32 15.30
C ILE A 414 -1.73 36.43 16.33
N LYS A 415 -3.03 36.64 16.58
CA LYS A 415 -3.79 35.82 17.54
C LYS A 415 -3.84 34.35 17.13
N THR A 416 -4.03 34.07 15.84
CA THR A 416 -3.97 32.71 15.31
C THR A 416 -2.58 32.09 15.48
N ILE A 417 -1.51 32.84 15.24
CA ILE A 417 -0.14 32.36 15.47
C ILE A 417 0.07 32.02 16.95
N LEU A 418 -0.29 32.94 17.85
CA LEU A 418 -0.14 32.78 19.30
C LEU A 418 -0.92 31.57 19.85
N ASN A 419 -2.15 31.35 19.36
CA ASN A 419 -2.96 30.21 19.78
C ASN A 419 -2.30 28.88 19.41
N ARG A 420 -1.56 28.84 18.29
CA ARG A 420 -0.84 27.65 17.84
C ARG A 420 0.52 27.49 18.50
N THR A 421 1.24 28.57 18.80
CA THR A 421 2.52 28.49 19.52
C THR A 421 2.30 28.08 20.98
N GLY A 422 1.22 28.54 21.62
CA GLY A 422 0.86 28.15 22.99
C GLY A 422 0.62 26.64 23.16
N PHE A 423 0.11 25.96 22.13
CA PHE A 423 -0.12 24.50 22.16
C PHE A 423 1.18 23.65 22.07
N VAL A 424 2.30 24.24 21.66
CA VAL A 424 3.59 23.54 21.52
C VAL A 424 4.41 23.60 22.82
N GLY A 425 4.13 24.57 23.70
CA GLY A 425 4.80 24.71 25.01
C GLY A 425 4.60 23.49 25.94
N ASP A 426 3.46 22.80 25.84
CA ASP A 426 3.16 21.62 26.67
C ASP A 426 3.94 20.35 26.27
N PHE A 427 4.70 20.38 25.17
CA PHE A 427 5.56 19.26 24.74
C PHE A 427 7.02 19.38 25.16
N PHE A 428 7.41 20.51 25.77
CA PHE A 428 8.78 20.77 26.24
C PHE A 428 8.80 21.22 27.70
N ILE A 429 8.20 20.41 28.59
CA ILE A 429 8.52 20.37 30.03
C ILE A 429 8.78 18.92 30.43
#